data_AF-A0A348UP65-F1
#
_entry.id   AF-A0A348UP65-F1
#
_cell.length_a   1.000
_cell.length_b   1.000
_cell.length_c   1.000
_cell.angle_alpha   90.00
_cell.angle_beta   90.00
_cell.angle_gamma   90.00
#
_symmetry.space_group_name_H-M   'P 1'
#
loop_
_entity.id
_entity.type
_entity.pdbx_description
1 polymer ?
#
loop_
_entity_poly.entity_id
_entity_poly.type
_entity_poly.pdbx_seq_one_letter_code
_entity_poly.pdbx_strand_id
1 'polypeptide(L)' 'AFGSGVHHCIGAPLARQELNLGFPALLARMKNIRLAPGHAAPEAEPSFILRNLPELPIVFDAAG' A
#
# COMPACT_ATOMS: atom_id res chain seq x y z
N ALA A 1 10.98 6.33 7.60
CA ALA A 1 9.50 6.37 7.51
C ALA A 1 8.85 6.93 8.78
N PHE A 2 9.12 6.38 9.97
CA PHE A 2 8.37 6.72 11.19
C PHE A 2 8.98 7.83 12.08
N GLY A 3 9.87 8.67 11.51
CA GLY A 3 10.65 9.63 12.30
C GLY A 3 11.59 8.97 13.32
N SER A 4 12.12 9.78 14.25
CA SER A 4 13.06 9.35 15.30
C SER A 4 12.99 10.28 16.52
N GLY A 5 13.59 9.87 17.63
CA GLY A 5 13.65 10.67 18.87
C GLY A 5 12.33 10.75 19.61
N VAL A 6 12.11 11.85 20.35
CA VAL A 6 10.93 12.07 21.21
C VAL A 6 9.61 12.13 20.42
N HIS A 7 9.68 12.36 19.11
CA HIS A 7 8.54 12.36 18.20
C HIS A 7 8.51 11.13 17.28
N HIS A 8 9.25 10.06 17.62
CA HIS A 8 9.11 8.80 16.90
C HIS A 8 7.64 8.37 16.90
N CYS A 9 7.13 7.96 15.74
CA CYS A 9 5.72 7.65 15.57
C CYS A 9 5.29 6.58 16.60
N ILE A 10 4.37 6.97 17.48
CA ILE A 10 3.85 6.09 18.53
C ILE A 10 3.13 4.86 17.95
N GLY A 11 2.53 5.01 16.77
CA GLY A 11 1.85 3.94 16.05
C GLY A 11 2.76 3.05 15.19
N ALA A 12 4.08 3.31 15.16
CA ALA A 12 4.99 2.59 14.28
C ALA A 12 5.01 1.06 14.49
N PRO A 13 4.85 0.52 15.72
CA PRO A 13 4.71 -0.93 15.92
C PRO A 13 3.41 -1.48 15.33
N LEU A 14 2.28 -0.79 15.53
CA LEU A 14 0.98 -1.19 15.00
C LEU A 14 0.98 -1.16 13.47
N ALA A 15 1.42 -0.05 12.86
CA ALA A 15 1.51 0.07 11.41
C ALA A 15 2.36 -1.06 10.81
N ARG A 16 3.48 -1.43 11.46
CA ARG A 16 4.28 -2.58 11.02
C ARG A 16 3.51 -3.90 11.10
N GLN A 17 2.76 -4.14 12.18
CA GLN A 17 1.94 -5.35 12.30
C GLN A 17 0.85 -5.41 11.23
N GLU A 18 0.17 -4.30 10.97
CA GLU A 18 -0.83 -4.19 9.91
C GLU A 18 -0.23 -4.50 8.54
N LEU A 19 0.96 -3.96 8.22
CA LEU A 19 1.62 -4.25 6.95
C LEU A 19 2.13 -5.69 6.88
N ASN A 20 2.74 -6.19 7.96
CA ASN A 20 3.33 -7.54 8.01
C ASN A 20 2.28 -8.65 7.96
N LEU A 21 1.05 -8.39 8.42
CA LEU A 21 -0.05 -9.36 8.36
C LEU A 21 -0.97 -9.10 7.17
N GLY A 22 -1.30 -7.84 6.92
CA GLY A 22 -2.25 -7.43 5.90
C GLY A 22 -1.77 -7.70 4.48
N PHE A 23 -0.53 -7.33 4.13
CA PHE A 23 -0.03 -7.57 2.78
C PHE A 23 0.09 -9.07 2.48
N PRO A 24 0.70 -9.92 3.32
CA PRO A 24 0.72 -11.35 3.06
C PRO A 24 -0.67 -11.99 2.96
N ALA A 25 -1.60 -11.61 3.84
CA ALA A 25 -2.98 -12.13 3.79
C ALA A 25 -3.71 -11.72 2.50
N LEU A 26 -3.51 -10.49 2.03
CA LEU A 26 -4.05 -9.99 0.78
C LEU A 26 -3.45 -10.75 -0.42
N LEU A 27 -2.12 -10.84 -0.47
CA LEU A 27 -1.39 -11.47 -1.57
C LEU A 27 -1.58 -12.99 -1.63
N ALA A 28 -1.87 -13.65 -0.51
CA ALA A 28 -2.24 -15.06 -0.50
C ALA A 28 -3.53 -15.36 -1.28
N ARG A 29 -4.40 -14.36 -1.44
CA ARG A 29 -5.72 -14.47 -2.10
C ARG A 29 -5.70 -13.97 -3.55
N MET A 30 -4.59 -13.40 -4.02
CA MET A 30 -4.49 -12.70 -5.31
C MET A 30 -3.26 -13.19 -6.07
N LYS A 31 -3.44 -13.54 -7.35
CA LYS A 31 -2.35 -13.94 -8.25
C LYS A 31 -2.29 -13.00 -9.44
N ASN A 32 -1.12 -12.93 -10.08
CA ASN A 32 -0.89 -12.18 -11.31
C ASN A 32 -1.45 -10.74 -11.25
N ILE A 33 -1.12 -9.99 -10.20
CA ILE A 33 -1.60 -8.62 -10.01
C ILE A 33 -1.03 -7.71 -11.10
N ARG A 34 -1.90 -6.97 -11.77
CA ARG A 34 -1.57 -6.07 -12.89
C ARG A 34 -2.35 -4.77 -12.76
N LEU A 35 -1.85 -3.68 -13.34
CA LEU A 35 -2.64 -2.47 -13.50
C LEU A 35 -3.85 -2.76 -14.40
N ALA A 36 -5.01 -2.19 -14.06
CA ALA A 36 -6.21 -2.39 -14.84
C ALA A 36 -6.04 -1.74 -16.23
N PRO A 37 -6.32 -2.47 -17.33
CA PRO A 37 -6.25 -1.88 -18.67
C PRO A 37 -7.26 -0.74 -18.83
N GLY A 38 -6.96 0.21 -19.71
CA GLY A 38 -7.82 1.37 -19.98
C GLY A 38 -7.78 2.48 -18.94
N HIS A 39 -7.00 2.33 -17.86
CA HIS A 39 -6.76 3.39 -16.88
C HIS A 39 -5.41 4.08 -17.15
N ALA A 40 -5.30 5.35 -16.76
CA ALA A 40 -4.03 6.06 -16.80
C ALA A 40 -2.99 5.39 -15.88
N ALA A 41 -1.71 5.69 -16.13
CA ALA A 41 -0.66 5.27 -15.19
C ALA A 41 -0.94 5.88 -13.81
N PRO A 42 -0.79 5.12 -12.70
CA PRO A 42 -1.05 5.66 -11.38
C PRO A 42 -0.08 6.79 -11.05
N GLU A 43 -0.62 7.97 -10.71
CA GLU A 43 0.16 9.15 -10.36
C GLU A 43 -0.04 9.52 -8.89
N ALA A 44 1.07 9.69 -8.18
CA ALA A 44 1.03 10.13 -6.80
C ALA A 44 0.60 11.60 -6.73
N GLU A 45 -0.23 11.93 -5.75
CA GLU A 45 -0.60 13.33 -5.55
C GLU A 45 0.61 14.15 -5.10
N PRO A 46 0.83 15.36 -5.69
CA PRO A 46 1.87 16.26 -5.23
C PRO A 46 1.62 16.68 -3.79
N SER A 47 2.44 16.19 -2.86
CA SER A 47 2.32 16.51 -1.45
C SER A 47 3.68 16.49 -0.76
N PHE A 48 3.86 17.46 0.14
CA PHE A 48 5.04 17.55 1.01
C PHE A 48 4.89 16.73 2.29
N ILE A 49 3.69 16.20 2.58
CA ILE A 49 3.39 15.50 3.83
C ILE A 49 3.42 13.99 3.64
N LEU A 50 2.75 13.48 2.61
CA LEU A 50 2.65 12.05 2.31
C LEU A 50 2.77 11.80 0.81
N ARG A 51 3.42 10.70 0.43
CA ARG A 51 3.38 10.21 -0.94
C ARG A 51 2.15 9.30 -1.11
N ASN A 52 1.00 9.92 -1.36
CA ASN A 52 -0.26 9.21 -1.55
C ASN A 52 -0.49 8.87 -3.03
N LEU A 53 -1.13 7.73 -3.28
CA LEU A 53 -1.64 7.36 -4.59
C LEU A 53 -3.18 7.32 -4.49
N PRO A 54 -3.91 8.33 -5.02
CA PRO A 54 -5.34 8.48 -4.79
C PRO A 54 -6.16 7.28 -5.30
N GLU A 55 -5.73 6.72 -6.43
CA GLU A 55 -6.32 5.53 -7.02
C GLU A 55 -5.23 4.59 -7.54
N LEU A 56 -5.45 3.29 -7.37
CA LEU A 56 -4.63 2.24 -7.95
C LEU A 56 -5.55 1.17 -8.55
N PRO A 57 -6.09 1.40 -9.76
CA PRO A 57 -6.90 0.41 -10.45
C PRO A 57 -6.06 -0.83 -10.78
N ILE A 58 -6.45 -1.98 -10.21
CA ILE A 58 -5.76 -3.26 -10.44
C ILE A 58 -6.74 -4.34 -10.88
N VAL A 59 -6.21 -5.29 -11.63
CA VAL A 59 -6.83 -6.59 -11.90
C VAL A 59 -5.92 -7.69 -11.41
N PHE A 60 -6.52 -8.80 -10.97
CA PHE A 60 -5.81 -9.94 -10.44
C PHE A 60 -6.64 -11.20 -10.69
N ASP A 61 -5.97 -12.34 -10.67
CA ASP A 61 -6.61 -13.64 -10.72
C ASP A 61 -6.87 -14.08 -9.28
N ALA A 62 -8.04 -14.66 -9.00
CA ALA A 62 -8.32 -15.20 -7.66
C ALA A 62 -7.33 -16.34 -7.37
N ALA A 63 -6.70 -16.32 -6.19
CA ALA A 63 -6.06 -17.52 -5.68
C ALA A 63 -7.17 -18.48 -5.23
N GLY A 64 -7.29 -19.62 -5.91
CA GLY A 64 -8.19 -20.70 -5.51
C GLY A 64 -7.89 -21.26 -4.13
#